data_AF-A0A924QT67-F1
#
_entry.id   AF-A0A924QT67-F1
#
_cell.length_a   1.000
_cell.length_b   1.000
_cell.length_c   1.000
_cell.angle_alpha   90.00
_cell.angle_beta   90.00
_cell.angle_gamma   90.00
#
_symmetry.space_group_name_H-M   'P 1'
#
loop_
_entity.id
_entity.type
_entity.pdbx_description
1 polymer ?
#
loop_
_entity_poly.entity_id
_entity_poly.type
_entity_poly.pdbx_seq_one_letter_code
_entity_poly.pdbx_strand_id
1 'polypeptide(L)'
;MRSPMIPAIALAAVLALAGCAPTSDFSADAAASLGARVLAITEAAQAADYPAASARIDELRAAADDALARGEITSERHASILSSVALVEADVDGAITAAEAARIAAEQAAETAKQAAADAEEAAEDAAQKAKEDAKDAADEAKKIAEQAAEDAKKAAEDAKDNAKP
;
A
#
# COMPACT_ATOMS: atom_id res chain seq x y z
N MET A 1 -32.29 -16.75 55.49
CA MET A 1 -32.45 -15.28 55.38
C MET A 1 -31.15 -14.70 54.89
N ARG A 2 -31.10 -14.25 53.63
CA ARG A 2 -30.10 -13.32 53.07
C ARG A 2 -30.58 -12.94 51.67
N SER A 3 -31.09 -11.71 51.57
CA SER A 3 -31.66 -11.10 50.37
C SER A 3 -30.58 -10.79 49.33
N PRO A 4 -30.89 -10.83 48.02
CA PRO A 4 -30.09 -10.19 46.99
C PRO A 4 -30.46 -8.71 46.83
N MET A 5 -29.46 -7.84 46.96
CA MET A 5 -29.55 -6.41 46.61
C MET A 5 -29.52 -6.24 45.09
N ILE A 6 -30.55 -5.57 44.56
CA ILE A 6 -30.70 -5.17 43.16
C ILE A 6 -29.87 -3.88 42.94
N PRO A 7 -28.89 -3.83 42.02
CA PRO A 7 -28.16 -2.60 41.75
C PRO A 7 -29.00 -1.68 40.85
N ALA A 8 -29.44 -0.57 41.44
CA ALA A 8 -30.10 0.54 40.78
C ALA A 8 -29.13 1.38 39.91
N ILE A 9 -28.53 0.77 38.89
CA ILE A 9 -27.61 1.45 37.94
C ILE A 9 -28.03 1.15 36.49
N ALA A 10 -29.32 1.32 36.17
CA ALA A 10 -29.82 1.21 34.80
C ALA A 10 -30.61 2.43 34.32
N LEU A 11 -30.79 3.46 35.16
CA LEU A 11 -31.64 4.62 34.84
C LEU A 11 -30.87 5.86 34.34
N ALA A 12 -29.54 5.87 34.37
CA ALA A 12 -28.73 7.02 33.95
C ALA A 12 -28.36 7.02 32.46
N ALA A 13 -28.51 5.89 31.75
CA ALA A 13 -28.14 5.78 30.34
C ALA A 13 -29.19 6.34 29.37
N VAL A 14 -30.42 6.60 29.83
CA VAL A 14 -31.51 7.10 28.96
C VAL A 14 -31.46 8.62 28.78
N LEU A 15 -30.82 9.36 29.70
CA LEU A 15 -30.69 10.82 29.60
C LEU A 15 -29.61 11.29 28.61
N ALA A 16 -28.71 10.42 28.16
CA ALA A 16 -27.72 10.74 27.12
C ALA A 16 -28.33 10.77 25.71
N LEU A 17 -29.54 10.21 25.51
CA LEU A 17 -30.25 10.28 24.22
C LEU A 17 -31.14 11.53 24.09
N ALA A 18 -31.36 12.30 25.17
CA ALA A 18 -32.13 13.53 25.12
C ALA A 18 -31.39 14.69 24.41
N GLY A 19 -30.11 14.52 24.07
CA GLY A 19 -29.33 15.47 23.25
C GLY A 19 -29.58 15.37 21.74
N CYS A 20 -30.37 14.39 21.28
CA CYS A 20 -30.81 14.26 19.88
C CYS A 20 -32.24 14.79 19.68
N ALA A 21 -32.75 15.61 20.61
CA ALA A 21 -34.00 16.32 20.38
C ALA A 21 -33.76 17.40 19.30
N PRO A 22 -34.50 17.39 18.18
CA PRO A 22 -34.30 18.36 17.11
C PRO A 22 -34.77 19.74 17.58
N THR A 23 -33.84 20.58 18.02
CA THR A 23 -34.02 22.03 17.89
C THR A 23 -33.86 22.32 16.40
N SER A 24 -34.97 22.37 15.67
CA SER A 24 -34.93 22.49 14.21
C SER A 24 -34.54 23.92 13.81
N ASP A 25 -33.25 24.22 13.86
CA ASP A 25 -32.65 25.43 13.26
C ASP A 25 -32.54 25.32 11.73
N PHE A 26 -33.27 24.35 11.15
CA PHE A 26 -33.31 24.00 9.75
C PHE A 26 -34.76 23.92 9.29
N SER A 27 -35.02 24.38 8.07
CA SER A 27 -36.17 23.89 7.31
C SER A 27 -35.98 22.41 6.96
N ALA A 28 -37.08 21.68 6.77
CA ALA A 28 -37.02 20.27 6.37
C ALA A 28 -36.30 20.06 5.03
N ASP A 29 -36.48 21.01 4.10
CA ASP A 29 -35.86 20.99 2.77
C ASP A 29 -34.34 21.21 2.86
N ALA A 30 -33.90 22.20 3.64
CA ALA A 30 -32.48 22.47 3.86
C ALA A 30 -31.79 21.28 4.53
N ALA A 31 -32.43 20.64 5.51
CA ALA A 31 -31.88 19.45 6.16
C ALA A 31 -31.68 18.29 5.18
N ALA A 32 -32.67 18.02 4.32
CA ALA A 32 -32.58 16.96 3.32
C ALA A 32 -31.49 17.26 2.26
N SER A 33 -31.44 18.49 1.77
CA SER A 33 -30.46 18.95 0.78
C SER A 33 -29.02 18.86 1.29
N LEU A 34 -28.75 19.36 2.49
CA LEU A 34 -27.42 19.30 3.10
C LEU A 34 -27.02 17.85 3.41
N GLY A 35 -27.95 17.03 3.91
CA GLY A 35 -27.71 15.61 4.19
C GLY A 35 -27.33 14.81 2.94
N ALA A 36 -28.00 15.03 1.82
CA ALA A 36 -27.68 14.38 0.54
C ALA A 36 -26.27 14.74 0.05
N ARG A 37 -25.82 15.97 0.27
CA ARG A 37 -24.48 16.43 -0.13
C ARG A 37 -23.40 15.82 0.76
N VAL A 38 -23.63 15.72 2.06
CA VAL A 38 -22.72 15.00 2.97
C VAL A 38 -22.57 13.55 2.54
N LEU A 39 -23.67 12.88 2.15
CA LEU A 39 -23.60 11.53 1.60
C LEU A 39 -22.78 11.45 0.31
N ALA A 40 -22.94 12.40 -0.61
CA ALA A 40 -22.15 12.42 -1.84
C ALA A 40 -20.64 12.62 -1.58
N ILE A 41 -20.26 13.43 -0.58
CA ILE A 41 -18.87 13.60 -0.15
C ILE A 41 -18.32 12.27 0.39
N THR A 42 -19.07 11.58 1.24
CA THR A 42 -18.61 10.31 1.83
C THR A 42 -18.49 9.21 0.78
N GLU A 43 -19.41 9.12 -0.19
CA GLU A 43 -19.33 8.18 -1.31
C GLU A 43 -18.06 8.41 -2.16
N ALA A 44 -17.75 9.67 -2.48
CA ALA A 44 -16.53 10.03 -3.20
C ALA A 44 -15.27 9.68 -2.41
N ALA A 45 -15.23 10.02 -1.11
CA ALA A 45 -14.10 9.70 -0.24
C ALA A 45 -13.89 8.18 -0.07
N GLN A 46 -14.97 7.41 0.05
CA GLN A 46 -14.93 5.93 0.13
C GLN A 46 -14.42 5.30 -1.17
N ALA A 47 -14.71 5.91 -2.31
CA ALA A 47 -14.16 5.51 -3.60
C ALA A 47 -12.70 5.97 -3.82
N ALA A 48 -12.09 6.65 -2.83
CA ALA A 48 -10.81 7.33 -2.93
C ALA A 48 -10.75 8.36 -4.08
N ASP A 49 -11.91 8.86 -4.51
CA ASP A 49 -12.03 9.95 -5.49
C ASP A 49 -12.01 11.30 -4.75
N TYR A 50 -10.82 11.62 -4.22
CA TYR A 50 -10.61 12.85 -3.45
C TYR A 50 -10.86 14.14 -4.26
N PRO A 51 -10.52 14.24 -5.56
CA PRO A 51 -10.91 15.39 -6.36
C PRO A 51 -12.43 15.58 -6.44
N ALA A 52 -13.20 14.50 -6.61
CA ALA A 52 -14.65 14.57 -6.55
C ALA A 52 -15.13 14.98 -5.15
N ALA A 53 -14.54 14.43 -4.08
CA ALA A 53 -14.88 14.80 -2.71
C ALA A 53 -14.68 16.30 -2.45
N SER A 54 -13.55 16.88 -2.88
CA SER A 54 -13.29 18.32 -2.79
C SER A 54 -14.35 19.15 -3.52
N ALA A 55 -14.68 18.78 -4.77
CA ALA A 55 -15.73 19.47 -5.52
C ALA A 55 -17.10 19.39 -4.83
N ARG A 56 -17.43 18.24 -4.22
CA ARG A 56 -18.67 18.09 -3.44
C ARG A 56 -18.68 18.91 -2.16
N ILE A 57 -17.51 19.15 -1.55
CA ILE A 57 -17.39 20.04 -0.40
C ILE A 57 -17.66 21.50 -0.80
N ASP A 58 -17.12 21.96 -1.93
CA ASP A 58 -17.43 23.30 -2.46
C ASP A 58 -18.93 23.47 -2.74
N GLU A 59 -19.55 22.44 -3.32
CA GLU A 59 -20.99 22.40 -3.53
C GLU A 59 -21.80 22.45 -2.21
N LEU A 60 -21.32 21.80 -1.14
CA LEU A 60 -21.95 21.85 0.19
C LEU A 60 -21.87 23.25 0.80
N ARG A 61 -20.75 23.97 0.63
CA ARG A 61 -20.61 25.35 1.08
C ARG A 61 -21.58 26.29 0.38
N ALA A 62 -21.62 26.22 -0.95
CA ALA A 62 -22.54 27.01 -1.74
C ALA A 62 -24.00 26.76 -1.31
N ALA A 63 -24.37 25.50 -1.03
CA ALA A 63 -25.69 25.16 -0.54
C ALA A 63 -26.00 25.73 0.85
N ALA A 64 -25.00 25.78 1.75
CA ALA A 64 -25.16 26.39 3.06
C ALA A 64 -25.31 27.92 2.97
N ASP A 65 -24.53 28.59 2.11
CA ASP A 65 -24.66 30.03 1.83
C ASP A 65 -26.05 30.37 1.29
N ASP A 66 -26.52 29.58 0.33
CA ASP A 66 -27.85 29.70 -0.26
C ASP A 66 -28.97 29.49 0.76
N ALA A 67 -28.85 28.49 1.64
CA ALA A 67 -29.83 28.23 2.70
C ALA A 67 -29.90 29.39 3.70
N LEU A 68 -28.75 30.00 4.03
CA LEU A 68 -28.70 31.20 4.87
C LEU A 68 -29.38 32.38 4.16
N ALA A 69 -29.10 32.60 2.88
CA ALA A 69 -29.70 33.69 2.09
C ALA A 69 -31.22 33.57 1.97
N ARG A 70 -31.75 32.34 1.92
CA ARG A 70 -33.20 32.05 1.95
C ARG A 70 -33.81 32.08 3.35
N GLY A 71 -33.01 32.25 4.41
CA GLY A 71 -33.47 32.22 5.80
C GLY A 71 -33.88 30.83 6.29
N GLU A 72 -33.44 29.78 5.62
CA GLU A 72 -33.73 28.38 5.98
C GLU A 72 -32.85 27.86 7.11
N ILE A 73 -31.75 28.56 7.40
CA ILE A 73 -30.86 28.36 8.54
C ILE A 73 -30.47 29.70 9.16
N THR A 74 -30.10 29.68 10.44
CA THR A 74 -29.57 30.86 11.13
C THR A 74 -28.09 31.09 10.79
N SER A 75 -27.61 32.32 10.99
CA SER A 75 -26.18 32.64 10.80
C SER A 75 -25.26 31.86 11.73
N GLU A 76 -25.69 31.58 12.96
CA GLU A 76 -24.94 30.74 13.91
C GLU A 76 -24.82 29.30 13.40
N ARG A 77 -25.93 28.76 12.86
CA ARG A 77 -25.94 27.42 12.27
C ARG A 77 -25.03 27.34 11.04
N HIS A 78 -25.10 28.34 10.17
CA HIS A 78 -24.23 28.46 9.00
C HIS A 78 -22.74 28.49 9.38
N ALA A 79 -22.35 29.31 10.36
CA ALA A 79 -20.97 29.36 10.85
C ALA A 79 -20.50 28.01 11.42
N SER A 80 -21.36 27.31 12.16
CA SER A 80 -21.06 25.96 12.67
C SER A 80 -20.88 24.94 11.54
N ILE A 81 -21.68 25.00 10.48
CA ILE A 81 -21.53 24.15 9.29
C ILE A 81 -20.19 24.43 8.61
N LEU A 82 -19.87 25.69 8.31
CA LEU A 82 -18.63 26.04 7.62
C LEU A 82 -17.38 25.64 8.43
N SER A 83 -17.42 25.79 9.75
CA SER A 83 -16.34 25.32 10.62
C SER A 83 -16.15 23.81 10.53
N SER A 84 -17.24 23.03 10.45
CA SER A 84 -17.16 21.57 10.32
C SER A 84 -16.66 21.18 8.94
N VAL A 85 -17.12 21.87 7.89
CA VAL A 85 -16.67 21.66 6.51
C VAL A 85 -15.18 21.90 6.36
N ALA A 86 -14.63 22.95 7.00
CA ALA A 86 -13.20 23.22 6.98
C ALA A 86 -12.34 22.08 7.56
N LEU A 87 -12.85 21.34 8.56
CA LEU A 87 -12.18 20.16 9.08
C LEU A 87 -12.17 19.01 8.06
N VAL A 88 -13.31 18.77 7.40
CA VAL A 88 -13.42 17.73 6.36
C VAL A 88 -12.50 18.03 5.18
N GLU A 89 -12.35 19.30 4.80
CA GLU A 89 -11.37 19.67 3.77
C GLU A 89 -9.94 19.37 4.16
N ALA A 90 -9.55 19.74 5.39
CA ALA A 90 -8.21 19.43 5.87
C ALA A 90 -7.95 17.91 5.85
N ASP A 91 -8.97 17.11 6.18
CA ASP A 91 -8.89 15.65 6.10
C ASP A 91 -8.75 15.16 4.65
N VAL A 92 -9.51 15.71 3.70
CA VAL A 92 -9.42 15.36 2.27
C VAL A 92 -8.07 15.76 1.68
N ASP A 93 -7.56 16.96 1.98
CA ASP A 93 -6.24 17.42 1.55
C ASP A 93 -5.12 16.55 2.12
N GLY A 94 -5.26 16.14 3.39
CA GLY A 94 -4.38 15.18 4.03
C GLY A 94 -4.39 13.82 3.31
N ALA A 95 -5.57 13.35 2.93
CA ALA A 95 -5.72 12.10 2.17
C ALA A 95 -5.10 12.17 0.77
N ILE A 96 -5.27 13.30 0.06
CA ILE A 96 -4.62 13.55 -1.24
C ILE A 96 -3.10 13.48 -1.10
N THR A 97 -2.56 14.16 -0.09
CA THR A 97 -1.11 14.20 0.18
C THR A 97 -0.58 12.79 0.51
N ALA A 98 -1.30 12.04 1.33
CA ALA A 98 -0.93 10.67 1.68
C ALA A 98 -0.98 9.72 0.47
N ALA A 99 -2.00 9.84 -0.39
CA ALA A 99 -2.13 9.05 -1.60
C ALA A 99 -0.98 9.32 -2.58
N GLU A 100 -0.60 10.59 -2.75
CA GLU A 100 0.54 10.98 -3.59
C GLU A 100 1.87 10.42 -3.04
N ALA A 101 2.10 10.55 -1.74
CA ALA A 101 3.29 10.00 -1.09
C ALA A 101 3.37 8.47 -1.25
N ALA A 102 2.24 7.77 -1.11
CA ALA A 102 2.17 6.33 -1.32
C ALA A 102 2.48 5.94 -2.77
N ARG A 103 1.98 6.71 -3.76
CA ARG A 103 2.31 6.49 -5.17
C ARG A 103 3.80 6.62 -5.43
N ILE A 104 4.42 7.71 -4.97
CA ILE A 104 5.87 7.94 -5.14
C ILE A 104 6.67 6.81 -4.49
N ALA A 105 6.31 6.39 -3.28
CA ALA A 105 6.97 5.29 -2.59
C ALA A 105 6.84 3.96 -3.35
N ALA A 106 5.67 3.68 -3.93
CA ALA A 106 5.45 2.49 -4.75
C ALA A 106 6.28 2.50 -6.04
N GLU A 107 6.38 3.65 -6.71
CA GLU A 107 7.24 3.82 -7.90
C GLU A 107 8.71 3.59 -7.56
N GLN A 108 9.21 4.16 -6.46
CA GLN A 108 10.58 3.96 -6.00
C GLN A 108 10.87 2.49 -5.64
N ALA A 109 9.92 1.82 -4.98
CA ALA A 109 10.04 0.40 -4.67
C ALA A 109 10.08 -0.46 -5.94
N ALA A 110 9.26 -0.13 -6.94
CA ALA A 110 9.25 -0.82 -8.23
C ALA A 110 10.58 -0.67 -8.98
N GLU A 111 11.14 0.54 -9.05
CA GLU A 111 12.44 0.77 -9.68
C GLU A 111 13.58 0.07 -8.93
N THR A 112 13.56 0.08 -7.59
CA THR A 112 14.55 -0.65 -6.77
C THR A 112 14.47 -2.15 -7.01
N ALA A 113 13.26 -2.72 -7.09
CA ALA A 113 13.07 -4.14 -7.39
C ALA A 113 13.56 -4.50 -8.79
N LYS A 114 13.35 -3.62 -9.77
CA LYS A 114 13.82 -3.80 -11.14
C LYS A 114 15.35 -3.76 -11.23
N GLN A 115 16.00 -2.83 -10.53
CA GLN A 115 17.46 -2.76 -10.45
C GLN A 115 18.03 -4.03 -9.81
N ALA A 116 17.47 -4.45 -8.67
CA ALA A 116 17.93 -5.66 -7.98
C ALA A 116 17.74 -6.93 -8.84
N ALA A 117 16.69 -7.00 -9.66
CA ALA A 117 16.49 -8.10 -10.60
C ALA A 117 17.54 -8.10 -11.71
N ALA A 118 17.87 -6.93 -12.27
CA ALA A 118 18.91 -6.80 -13.29
C ALA A 118 20.30 -7.17 -12.75
N ASP A 119 20.65 -6.67 -11.55
CA ASP A 119 21.92 -6.97 -10.90
C ASP A 119 22.04 -8.49 -10.58
N ALA A 120 20.92 -9.13 -10.21
CA ALA A 120 20.88 -10.57 -9.96
C ALA A 120 21.02 -11.40 -11.25
N GLU A 121 20.45 -10.92 -12.37
CA GLU A 121 20.60 -11.55 -13.69
C GLU A 121 22.05 -11.48 -14.17
N GLU A 122 22.68 -10.31 -14.10
CA GLU A 122 24.10 -10.11 -14.45
C GLU A 122 25.00 -11.01 -13.59
N ALA A 123 24.79 -11.05 -12.27
CA ALA A 123 25.56 -11.91 -11.37
C ALA A 123 25.37 -13.42 -11.69
N ALA A 124 24.18 -13.83 -12.14
CA ALA A 124 23.92 -15.20 -12.54
C ALA A 124 24.60 -15.56 -13.85
N GLU A 125 24.63 -14.65 -14.83
CA GLU A 125 25.37 -14.83 -16.09
C GLU A 125 26.87 -14.94 -15.86
N ASP A 126 27.45 -14.05 -15.06
CA ASP A 126 28.87 -14.07 -14.68
C ASP A 126 29.25 -15.38 -13.98
N ALA A 127 28.44 -15.82 -13.02
CA ALA A 127 28.65 -17.08 -12.32
C ALA A 127 28.57 -18.28 -13.28
N ALA A 128 27.64 -18.27 -14.24
CA ALA A 128 27.49 -19.32 -15.23
C ALA A 128 28.68 -19.34 -16.22
N GLN A 129 29.19 -18.19 -16.63
CA GLN A 129 30.37 -18.10 -17.50
C GLN A 129 31.62 -18.62 -16.79
N LYS A 130 31.85 -18.17 -15.54
CA LYS A 130 32.98 -18.66 -14.74
C LYS A 130 32.92 -20.17 -14.53
N ALA A 131 31.74 -20.71 -14.23
CA ALA A 131 31.57 -22.16 -14.09
C ALA A 131 31.88 -22.94 -15.38
N LYS A 132 31.57 -22.38 -16.55
CA LYS A 132 31.93 -22.98 -17.84
C LYS A 132 33.43 -22.94 -18.12
N GLU A 133 34.10 -21.85 -17.78
CA GLU A 133 35.57 -21.73 -17.89
C GLU A 133 36.27 -22.74 -16.96
N ASP A 134 35.91 -22.74 -15.68
CA ASP A 134 36.46 -23.67 -14.69
C ASP A 134 36.26 -25.15 -15.12
N ALA A 135 35.08 -25.49 -15.68
CA ALA A 135 34.80 -26.83 -16.17
C ALA A 135 35.62 -27.21 -17.43
N LYS A 136 35.88 -26.25 -18.32
CA LYS A 136 36.70 -26.47 -19.51
C LYS A 136 38.16 -26.70 -19.11
N ASP A 137 38.69 -25.87 -18.22
CA ASP A 137 40.07 -25.99 -17.73
C ASP A 137 40.30 -27.35 -17.05
N ALA A 138 39.34 -27.79 -16.21
CA ALA A 138 39.38 -29.11 -15.58
C ALA A 138 39.34 -30.26 -16.61
N ALA A 139 38.54 -30.13 -17.68
CA ALA A 139 38.46 -31.14 -18.73
C ALA A 139 39.76 -31.22 -19.55
N ASP A 140 40.36 -30.07 -19.88
CA ASP A 140 41.63 -30.00 -20.60
C ASP A 140 42.79 -30.57 -19.77
N GLU A 141 42.80 -30.34 -18.45
CA GLU A 141 43.78 -30.92 -17.52
C GLU A 141 43.61 -32.44 -17.40
N ALA A 142 42.37 -32.93 -17.24
CA ALA A 142 42.09 -34.36 -17.19
C ALA A 142 42.52 -35.09 -18.47
N LYS A 143 42.32 -34.45 -19.64
CA LYS A 143 42.76 -35.00 -20.93
C LYS A 143 44.28 -35.14 -21.00
N LYS A 144 45.03 -34.12 -20.57
CA LYS A 144 46.51 -34.16 -20.54
C LYS A 144 47.02 -35.26 -19.63
N ILE A 145 46.44 -35.41 -18.44
CA ILE A 145 46.79 -36.48 -17.49
C ILE A 145 46.53 -37.86 -18.12
N ALA A 146 45.39 -38.05 -18.78
CA ALA A 146 45.06 -39.30 -19.44
C ALA A 146 46.03 -39.64 -20.60
N GLU A 147 46.44 -38.63 -21.38
CA GLU A 147 47.39 -38.79 -22.48
C GLU A 147 48.80 -39.15 -21.96
N GLN A 148 49.27 -38.49 -20.90
CA GLN A 148 50.54 -38.84 -20.24
C GLN A 148 50.51 -40.27 -19.68
N ALA A 149 49.43 -40.65 -18.99
CA ALA A 149 49.28 -41.99 -18.45
C ALA A 149 49.28 -43.08 -19.54
N ALA A 150 48.69 -42.78 -20.71
CA ALA A 150 48.70 -43.69 -21.86
C ALA A 150 50.11 -43.86 -22.46
N GLU A 151 50.88 -42.78 -22.59
CA GLU A 151 52.27 -42.83 -23.06
C GLU A 151 53.17 -43.57 -22.05
N ASP A 152 53.03 -43.31 -20.75
CA ASP A 152 53.78 -44.00 -19.70
C ASP A 152 53.48 -45.51 -19.69
N ALA A 153 52.21 -45.88 -19.87
CA ALA A 153 51.81 -47.28 -19.98
C ALA A 153 52.39 -47.97 -21.23
N LYS A 154 52.43 -47.25 -22.36
CA LYS A 154 53.03 -47.75 -23.61
C LYS A 154 54.54 -47.97 -23.46
N LYS A 155 55.24 -47.04 -22.82
CA LYS A 155 56.68 -47.16 -22.53
C LYS A 155 56.97 -48.35 -21.62
N ALA A 156 56.23 -48.49 -20.52
CA ALA A 156 56.36 -49.63 -19.62
C ALA A 156 56.12 -50.99 -20.32
N ALA A 157 55.20 -51.03 -21.28
CA ALA A 157 54.93 -52.22 -22.08
C ALA A 157 56.05 -52.56 -23.09
N GLU A 158 56.76 -51.56 -23.63
CA GLU A 158 57.97 -51.80 -24.45
C GLU A 158 59.15 -52.26 -23.60
N ASP A 159 59.43 -51.58 -22.48
CA ASP A 159 60.51 -51.95 -21.55
C ASP A 159 60.35 -53.39 -21.04
N ALA A 160 59.11 -53.84 -20.82
CA ALA A 160 58.80 -55.21 -20.43
C ALA A 160 59.06 -56.24 -21.55
N LYS A 161 58.91 -55.85 -22.82
CA LYS A 161 59.18 -56.73 -23.98
C LYS A 161 60.68 -56.87 -24.23
N ASP A 162 61.45 -55.79 -24.09
CA ASP A 162 62.90 -55.81 -24.31
C ASP A 162 63.64 -56.63 -23.24
N ASN A 163 63.18 -56.58 -21.98
CA ASN A 163 63.71 -57.43 -20.91
C ASN A 163 63.30 -58.92 -21.00
N ALA A 164 62.31 -59.26 -21.84
CA ALA A 164 61.84 -60.64 -22.02
C ALA A 164 62.52 -61.39 -23.19
N LYS A 165 63.46 -60.74 -23.90
CA LYS A 165 64.24 -61.35 -24.97
C LYS A 165 65.55 -61.93 -24.39
N PRO A 166 65.77 -63.27 -24.48
CA PRO A 166 66.97 -63.93 -23.94
C PRO A 166 68.24 -63.67 -24.75
#